data_AF-A0A183DCJ4-F1
#
_entry.id   AF-A0A183DCJ4-F1
#
_cell.length_a   1.000
_cell.length_b   1.000
_cell.length_c   1.000
_cell.angle_alpha   90.00
_cell.angle_beta   90.00
_cell.angle_gamma   90.00
#
_symmetry.space_group_name_H-M   'P 1'
#
loop_
_entity.id
_entity.type
_entity.pdbx_description
1 polymer ?
#
loop_
_entity_poly.entity_id
_entity_poly.type
_entity_poly.pdbx_seq_one_letter_code
_entity_poly.pdbx_strand_id
1 'polypeptide(L)'
;MSAILQDIDIDVVAVLNDTVGTLMACAFKENTCQIGVIVGTGSNACYMEKIDVCEKLKDLHLEKDGLPDEMIINTEWGAFGDDGALEFVRTQFDREVDEQTINPGRQLFEKMISGMYMGELVRVILAHLARLNLLFNGNYEAISKPHSFPTKYVSEVEKCVQYLFVIKY
;
A
#
# COMPACT_ATOMS: atom_id res chain seq x y z
N MET A 1 34.96 -32.18 -7.31
CA MET A 1 34.33 -31.07 -8.06
C MET A 1 33.93 -30.01 -7.03
N SER A 2 34.92 -29.32 -6.48
CA SER A 2 34.77 -28.26 -5.48
C SER A 2 34.98 -26.92 -6.19
N ALA A 3 33.92 -26.16 -6.40
CA ALA A 3 34.04 -24.88 -7.07
C ALA A 3 33.00 -23.88 -6.53
N ILE A 4 33.52 -22.73 -6.08
CA ILE A 4 32.90 -21.39 -5.98
C ILE A 4 32.01 -21.05 -4.77
N LEU A 5 32.51 -21.10 -3.52
CA LEU A 5 31.81 -20.43 -2.38
C LEU A 5 32.75 -19.82 -1.31
N GLN A 6 33.89 -19.25 -1.70
CA GLN A 6 34.75 -18.33 -0.93
C GLN A 6 35.41 -17.43 -1.98
N ASP A 7 35.38 -16.10 -2.01
CA ASP A 7 35.24 -15.06 -0.98
C ASP A 7 34.52 -13.85 -1.60
N ILE A 8 33.33 -13.47 -1.12
CA ILE A 8 32.79 -12.13 -1.38
C ILE A 8 32.79 -11.42 -0.03
N ASP A 9 33.68 -10.45 0.12
CA ASP A 9 33.74 -9.58 1.28
C ASP A 9 32.62 -8.53 1.15
N ILE A 10 31.50 -8.78 1.84
CA ILE A 10 30.32 -7.92 1.84
C ILE A 10 30.22 -7.28 3.21
N ASP A 11 30.35 -5.96 3.28
CA ASP A 11 30.05 -5.17 4.47
C ASP A 11 28.60 -4.67 4.42
N VAL A 12 27.75 -5.15 5.33
CA VAL A 12 26.34 -4.76 5.41
C VAL A 12 26.22 -3.52 6.28
N VAL A 13 26.17 -2.35 5.65
CA VAL A 13 26.21 -1.04 6.33
C VAL A 13 24.83 -0.46 6.68
N ALA A 14 23.76 -0.95 6.04
CA ALA A 14 22.42 -0.40 6.25
C ALA A 14 21.31 -1.41 5.93
N VAL A 15 20.17 -1.26 6.62
CA VAL A 15 18.89 -1.89 6.30
C VAL A 15 17.88 -0.78 6.09
N LEU A 16 17.09 -0.86 5.02
CA LEU A 16 16.20 0.20 4.59
C LEU A 16 14.84 -0.35 4.15
N ASN A 17 13.79 0.40 4.46
CA ASN A 17 12.45 0.16 3.96
C ASN A 17 12.35 0.58 2.48
N ASP A 18 11.49 -0.07 1.71
CA ASP A 18 11.30 0.19 0.28
C ASP A 18 10.81 1.61 -0.02
N THR A 19 9.95 2.20 0.83
CA THR A 19 9.54 3.61 0.72
C THR A 19 10.72 4.55 0.91
N VAL A 20 11.62 4.25 1.86
CA VAL A 20 12.84 5.02 2.12
C VAL A 20 13.79 4.92 0.93
N GLY A 21 13.99 3.72 0.39
CA GLY A 21 14.76 3.53 -0.85
C GLY A 21 14.17 4.32 -2.02
N THR A 22 12.84 4.35 -2.14
CA THR A 22 12.11 5.10 -3.18
C THR A 22 12.32 6.59 -3.05
N LEU A 23 12.20 7.13 -1.83
CA LEU A 23 12.52 8.53 -1.53
C LEU A 23 13.95 8.86 -1.93
N MET A 24 14.92 8.09 -1.43
CA MET A 24 16.35 8.34 -1.66
C MET A 24 16.73 8.27 -3.14
N ALA A 25 16.16 7.32 -3.89
CA ALA A 25 16.39 7.20 -5.32
C ALA A 25 15.86 8.40 -6.11
N CYS A 26 14.74 8.99 -5.67
CA CYS A 26 14.18 10.21 -6.26
C CYS A 26 14.99 11.44 -5.85
N ALA A 27 15.29 11.58 -4.56
CA ALA A 27 16.05 12.68 -3.98
C ALA A 27 17.47 12.79 -4.58
N PHE A 28 18.06 11.68 -5.04
CA PHE A 28 19.33 11.69 -5.77
C PHE A 28 19.28 12.51 -7.07
N LYS A 29 18.12 12.61 -7.71
CA LYS A 29 17.93 13.40 -8.95
C LYS A 29 17.24 14.73 -8.70
N GLU A 30 16.30 14.76 -7.76
CA GLU A 30 15.47 15.90 -7.43
C GLU A 30 15.59 16.20 -5.93
N ASN A 31 16.48 17.13 -5.59
CA ASN A 31 16.83 17.45 -4.20
C ASN A 31 15.64 18.00 -3.39
N THR A 32 14.54 18.39 -4.04
CA THR A 32 13.30 18.83 -3.38
C THR A 32 12.38 17.67 -2.97
N CYS A 33 12.72 16.43 -3.30
CA CYS A 33 11.92 15.26 -2.93
C CYS A 33 12.03 14.98 -1.43
N GLN A 34 10.91 15.07 -0.71
CA GLN A 34 10.83 14.90 0.75
C GLN A 34 9.86 13.80 1.19
N ILE A 35 9.13 13.19 0.24
CA ILE A 35 8.14 12.14 0.51
C ILE A 35 8.34 10.98 -0.47
N GLY A 36 8.41 9.76 0.06
CA GLY A 36 8.38 8.52 -0.70
C GLY A 36 7.05 7.81 -0.49
N VAL A 37 6.40 7.36 -1.56
CA VAL A 37 5.12 6.64 -1.48
C VAL A 37 5.20 5.37 -2.32
N ILE A 38 4.73 4.26 -1.74
CA ILE A 38 4.50 3.01 -2.44
C ILE A 38 2.99 2.78 -2.53
N VAL A 39 2.51 2.58 -3.75
CA VAL A 39 1.14 2.12 -4.05
C VAL A 39 1.26 0.98 -5.05
N GLY A 40 1.30 -0.25 -4.53
CA GLY A 40 1.49 -1.46 -5.32
C GLY A 40 0.71 -2.61 -4.69
N THR A 41 1.35 -3.75 -4.47
CA THR A 41 0.74 -4.86 -3.70
C THR A 41 0.37 -4.40 -2.30
N GLY A 42 1.27 -3.71 -1.59
CA GLY A 42 1.00 -2.98 -0.36
C GLY A 42 0.89 -1.48 -0.60
N SER A 43 0.67 -0.74 0.49
CA SER A 43 0.81 0.71 0.48
C SER A 43 1.49 1.23 1.73
N ASN A 44 2.52 2.05 1.53
CA ASN A 44 3.26 2.69 2.61
C ASN A 44 3.79 4.06 2.16
N ALA A 45 4.18 4.90 3.12
CA ALA A 45 4.92 6.12 2.85
C ALA A 45 6.00 6.39 3.88
N CYS A 46 6.98 7.18 3.46
CA CYS A 46 7.94 7.81 4.34
C CYS A 46 8.10 9.29 3.97
N TYR A 47 8.61 10.07 4.91
CA TYR A 47 8.88 11.48 4.69
C TYR A 47 10.05 11.96 5.54
N MET A 48 10.63 13.10 5.17
CA MET A 48 11.63 13.77 5.98
C MET A 48 10.96 14.54 7.12
N GLU A 49 11.36 14.27 8.36
CA GLU A 49 10.85 14.93 9.56
C GLU A 49 12.00 15.54 10.36
N LYS A 50 11.71 16.62 11.09
CA LYS A 50 12.69 17.21 12.00
C LYS A 50 12.86 16.35 13.25
N ILE A 51 14.11 16.21 13.68
CA ILE A 51 14.44 15.41 14.87
C ILE A 51 13.85 16.04 16.14
N ASP A 52 13.70 17.36 16.21
CA ASP A 52 13.20 18.09 17.39
C ASP A 52 11.73 17.78 17.72
N VAL A 53 10.90 17.47 16.72
CA VAL A 53 9.50 17.05 16.89
C VAL A 53 9.35 15.56 17.15
N CYS A 54 10.40 14.75 16.93
CA CYS A 54 10.40 13.32 17.18
C CYS A 54 10.52 13.01 18.68
N GLU A 55 9.39 13.02 19.40
CA GLU A 55 9.36 12.85 20.86
C GLU A 55 10.09 11.60 21.36
N LYS A 56 10.02 10.50 20.60
CA LYS A 56 10.67 9.22 20.93
C LYS A 56 12.21 9.27 20.85
N LEU A 57 12.78 10.28 20.21
CA LEU A 57 14.22 10.43 20.01
C LEU A 57 14.84 11.49 20.94
N LYS A 58 14.02 12.23 21.71
CA LYS A 58 14.50 13.32 22.58
C LYS A 58 15.52 12.87 23.61
N ASP A 59 15.39 11.64 24.12
CA ASP A 59 16.32 11.06 25.11
C ASP A 59 17.67 10.65 24.52
N LEU A 60 17.80 10.61 23.18
CA LEU A 60 19.03 10.19 22.50
C LEU A 60 20.01 11.36 22.29
N HIS A 61 19.60 12.60 22.57
CA HIS A 61 20.43 13.80 22.42
C HIS A 61 21.13 13.91 21.04
N LEU A 62 20.42 13.54 19.98
CA LEU A 62 20.94 13.50 18.60
C LEU A 62 21.36 14.89 18.10
N GLU A 63 20.86 15.98 18.71
CA GLU A 63 21.29 17.34 18.38
C GLU A 63 22.79 17.61 18.57
N LYS A 64 23.53 16.68 19.21
CA LYS A 64 24.96 16.83 19.53
C LYS A 64 25.88 15.94 18.69
N ASP A 65 25.35 15.13 17.77
CA ASP A 65 26.15 14.17 17.00
C ASP A 65 26.84 14.79 15.76
N GLY A 66 26.46 16.01 15.38
CA GLY A 66 27.01 16.72 14.22
C GLY A 66 26.42 16.29 12.87
N LEU A 67 25.34 15.50 12.87
CA LEU A 67 24.57 15.10 11.71
C LEU A 67 23.44 16.10 11.41
N PRO A 68 22.78 16.01 10.23
CA PRO A 68 21.61 16.83 9.91
C PRO A 68 20.49 16.70 10.95
N ASP A 69 19.72 17.77 11.13
CA ASP A 69 18.60 17.87 12.08
C ASP A 69 17.30 17.22 11.59
N GLU A 70 17.37 16.46 10.51
CA GLU A 70 16.26 15.79 9.85
C GLU A 70 16.49 14.27 9.74
N MET A 71 15.41 13.50 9.85
CA MET A 71 15.41 12.05 9.77
C MET A 71 14.23 11.57 8.92
N ILE A 72 14.46 10.53 8.11
CA ILE A 72 13.38 9.90 7.36
C ILE A 72 12.53 9.05 8.30
N ILE A 73 11.25 9.36 8.39
CA ILE A 73 10.26 8.59 9.14
C ILE A 73 9.53 7.65 8.19
N ASN A 74 9.72 6.35 8.39
CA ASN A 74 8.85 5.33 7.82
C ASN A 74 7.54 5.29 8.64
N THR A 75 6.42 5.59 7.98
CA THR A 75 5.14 5.74 8.67
C THR A 75 4.48 4.40 9.01
N GLU A 76 4.75 3.35 8.22
CA GLU A 76 3.99 2.10 8.25
C GLU A 76 2.47 2.37 8.26
N TRP A 77 2.01 3.32 7.43
CA TRP A 77 0.64 3.87 7.51
C TRP A 77 -0.47 2.86 7.19
N GLY A 78 -0.13 1.64 6.79
CA GLY A 78 -1.10 0.61 6.43
C GLY A 78 -2.01 0.25 7.61
N ALA A 79 -1.49 0.35 8.83
CA ALA A 79 -2.21 0.11 10.07
C ALA A 79 -3.12 1.27 10.51
N PHE A 80 -3.16 2.38 9.78
CA PHE A 80 -4.05 3.49 10.10
C PHE A 80 -5.52 3.01 10.10
N GLY A 81 -6.26 3.35 11.15
CA GLY A 81 -7.64 2.92 11.35
C GLY A 81 -7.82 1.59 12.07
N ASP A 82 -6.76 0.81 12.34
CA ASP A 82 -6.82 -0.43 13.14
C ASP A 82 -7.42 -0.20 14.55
N ASP A 83 -7.35 1.04 15.05
CA ASP A 83 -7.92 1.50 16.32
C ASP A 83 -9.39 1.95 16.23
N GLY A 84 -10.00 1.83 15.04
CA GLY A 84 -11.36 2.28 14.75
C GLY A 84 -11.46 3.69 14.20
N ALA A 85 -10.35 4.43 14.03
CA ALA A 85 -10.38 5.79 13.51
C ALA A 85 -11.01 5.91 12.10
N LEU A 86 -10.98 4.83 11.31
CA LEU A 86 -11.55 4.77 9.96
C LEU A 86 -12.92 4.09 9.88
N GLU A 87 -13.53 3.72 11.02
CA GLU A 87 -14.77 2.93 10.99
C GLU A 87 -15.93 3.68 10.30
N PHE A 88 -15.91 5.01 10.35
CA PHE A 88 -16.93 5.85 9.70
C PHE A 88 -16.89 5.82 8.17
N VAL A 89 -15.77 5.43 7.54
CA VAL A 89 -15.65 5.29 6.08
C VAL A 89 -15.76 3.85 5.61
N ARG A 90 -15.53 2.87 6.49
CA ARG A 90 -15.56 1.45 6.12
C ARG A 90 -16.97 1.00 5.77
N THR A 91 -17.13 0.43 4.59
CA THR A 91 -18.38 -0.17 4.11
C THR A 91 -18.48 -1.64 4.55
N GLN A 92 -19.65 -2.24 4.36
CA GLN A 92 -19.82 -3.68 4.60
C GLN A 92 -18.87 -4.53 3.74
N PHE A 93 -18.49 -4.03 2.56
CA PHE A 93 -17.60 -4.74 1.64
C PHE A 93 -16.15 -4.71 2.11
N ASP A 94 -15.70 -3.58 2.68
CA ASP A 94 -14.37 -3.49 3.31
C ASP A 94 -14.25 -4.44 4.52
N ARG A 95 -15.34 -4.63 5.27
CA ARG A 95 -15.41 -5.60 6.37
C ARG A 95 -15.38 -7.04 5.85
N GLU A 96 -16.16 -7.36 4.82
CA GLU A 96 -16.16 -8.70 4.20
C GLU A 96 -14.78 -9.07 3.63
N VAL A 97 -14.10 -8.12 2.97
CA VAL A 97 -12.73 -8.33 2.47
C VAL A 97 -11.78 -8.56 3.64
N ASP A 98 -11.79 -7.68 4.64
CA ASP A 98 -10.91 -7.77 5.82
C ASP A 98 -11.05 -9.11 6.58
N GLU A 99 -12.28 -9.56 6.83
CA GLU A 99 -12.57 -10.82 7.53
C GLU A 99 -11.99 -12.06 6.83
N GLN A 100 -11.82 -12.01 5.51
CA GLN A 100 -11.29 -13.12 4.70
C GLN A 100 -9.77 -13.06 4.51
N THR A 101 -9.10 -12.07 5.10
CA THR A 101 -7.64 -11.94 5.02
C THR A 101 -6.92 -12.76 6.10
N ILE A 102 -5.61 -12.93 5.95
CA ILE A 102 -4.76 -13.60 6.95
C ILE A 102 -4.64 -12.82 8.26
N ASN A 103 -4.96 -11.53 8.25
CA ASN A 103 -4.79 -10.60 9.36
C ASN A 103 -6.05 -9.73 9.57
N PRO A 104 -7.21 -10.31 9.92
CA PRO A 104 -8.44 -9.56 10.13
C PRO A 104 -8.28 -8.45 11.18
N GLY A 105 -8.85 -7.27 10.93
CA GLY A 105 -8.76 -6.12 11.82
C GLY A 105 -7.39 -5.43 11.86
N ARG A 106 -6.48 -5.81 10.94
CA ARG A 106 -5.14 -5.21 10.80
C ARG A 106 -4.93 -4.66 9.41
N GLN A 107 -4.03 -3.68 9.28
CA GLN A 107 -3.68 -3.07 8.00
C GLN A 107 -4.92 -2.49 7.27
N LEU A 108 -5.85 -1.89 8.02
CA LEU A 108 -7.15 -1.49 7.48
C LEU A 108 -7.05 -0.45 6.38
N PHE A 109 -6.17 0.55 6.54
CA PHE A 109 -5.93 1.55 5.51
C PHE A 109 -5.31 0.95 4.25
N GLU A 110 -4.34 0.05 4.40
CA GLU A 110 -3.73 -0.67 3.28
C GLU A 110 -4.78 -1.47 2.50
N LYS A 111 -5.69 -2.16 3.20
CA LYS A 111 -6.77 -2.95 2.60
C LYS A 111 -7.74 -2.15 1.74
N MET A 112 -7.91 -0.86 2.04
CA MET A 112 -8.80 0.01 1.27
C MET A 112 -8.12 0.64 0.05
N ILE A 113 -6.79 0.58 -0.06
CA ILE A 113 -6.03 1.33 -1.07
C ILE A 113 -5.19 0.42 -1.97
N SER A 114 -4.58 -0.61 -1.42
CA SER A 114 -3.53 -1.34 -2.13
C SER A 114 -4.08 -2.24 -3.23
N GLY A 115 -3.22 -2.50 -4.21
CA GLY A 115 -3.51 -3.37 -5.32
C GLY A 115 -3.67 -4.85 -4.94
N MET A 116 -3.30 -5.27 -3.73
CA MET A 116 -3.61 -6.64 -3.27
C MET A 116 -5.11 -6.84 -3.01
N TYR A 117 -5.80 -5.80 -2.55
CA TYR A 117 -7.18 -5.91 -2.06
C TYR A 117 -8.20 -5.24 -2.98
N MET A 118 -7.79 -4.28 -3.80
CA MET A 118 -8.67 -3.55 -4.72
C MET A 118 -9.52 -4.47 -5.61
N GLY A 119 -8.90 -5.52 -6.17
CA GLY A 119 -9.62 -6.53 -6.97
C GLY A 119 -10.68 -7.29 -6.17
N GLU A 120 -10.37 -7.68 -4.93
CA GLU A 120 -11.32 -8.37 -4.05
C GLU A 120 -12.49 -7.47 -3.63
N LEU A 121 -12.22 -6.19 -3.35
CA LEU A 121 -13.27 -5.23 -3.03
C LEU A 121 -14.27 -5.11 -4.18
N VAL A 122 -13.77 -4.94 -5.41
CA VAL A 122 -14.61 -4.91 -6.62
C VAL A 122 -15.35 -6.24 -6.80
N ARG A 123 -14.67 -7.38 -6.62
CA ARG A 123 -15.27 -8.71 -6.74
C ARG A 123 -16.47 -8.89 -5.81
N VAL A 124 -16.29 -8.56 -4.53
CA VAL A 124 -17.34 -8.70 -3.50
C VAL A 124 -18.56 -7.86 -3.85
N ILE A 125 -18.34 -6.62 -4.30
CA ILE A 125 -19.42 -5.72 -4.75
C ILE A 125 -20.14 -6.32 -5.97
N LEU A 126 -19.41 -6.79 -6.99
CA LEU A 126 -19.98 -7.41 -8.18
C LEU A 126 -20.79 -8.67 -7.84
N ALA A 127 -20.29 -9.51 -6.94
CA ALA A 127 -20.99 -10.70 -6.45
C ALA A 127 -22.27 -10.32 -5.69
N HIS A 128 -22.24 -9.26 -4.87
CA HIS A 128 -23.42 -8.74 -4.18
C HIS A 128 -24.49 -8.26 -5.17
N LEU A 129 -24.12 -7.44 -6.15
CA LEU A 129 -25.04 -6.94 -7.18
C LEU A 129 -25.62 -8.05 -8.07
N ALA A 130 -24.81 -9.06 -8.41
CA ALA A 130 -25.26 -10.22 -9.16
C ALA A 130 -26.28 -11.04 -8.37
N ARG A 131 -26.07 -11.28 -7.06
CA ARG A 131 -27.05 -11.97 -6.20
C ARG A 131 -28.38 -11.23 -6.09
N LEU A 132 -28.36 -9.90 -6.18
CA LEU A 132 -29.56 -9.06 -6.22
C LEU A 132 -30.23 -9.03 -7.62
N ASN A 133 -29.73 -9.81 -8.58
CA ASN A 133 -30.19 -9.82 -9.98
C ASN A 133 -30.08 -8.44 -10.67
N LEU A 134 -29.15 -7.59 -10.22
CA LEU A 134 -28.86 -6.28 -10.83
C LEU A 134 -27.78 -6.36 -11.90
N LEU A 135 -26.91 -7.37 -11.81
CA LEU A 135 -25.86 -7.67 -12.79
C LEU A 135 -25.92 -9.14 -13.22
N PHE A 136 -25.33 -9.43 -14.38
CA PHE A 136 -25.08 -10.78 -14.90
C PHE A 136 -26.31 -11.72 -14.95
N ASN A 137 -27.52 -11.16 -15.08
CA ASN A 137 -28.78 -11.91 -15.03
C ASN A 137 -28.88 -12.84 -13.81
N GLY A 138 -28.33 -12.41 -12.67
CA GLY A 138 -28.36 -13.22 -11.45
C GLY A 138 -27.22 -14.25 -11.34
N ASN A 139 -26.44 -14.48 -12.40
CA ASN A 139 -25.35 -15.45 -12.37
C ASN A 139 -24.12 -14.87 -11.66
N TYR A 140 -23.86 -15.37 -10.45
CA TYR A 140 -22.72 -14.96 -9.63
C TYR A 140 -21.65 -16.05 -9.47
N GLU A 141 -21.76 -17.20 -10.14
CA GLU A 141 -20.88 -18.35 -9.90
C GLU A 141 -19.41 -18.04 -10.16
N ALA A 142 -19.11 -17.41 -11.30
CA ALA A 142 -17.74 -17.07 -11.67
C ALA A 142 -17.11 -16.07 -10.68
N ILE A 143 -17.85 -15.00 -10.34
CA ILE A 143 -17.36 -13.89 -9.51
C ILE A 143 -17.39 -14.20 -8.01
N SER A 144 -18.11 -15.25 -7.60
CA SER A 144 -18.15 -15.70 -6.20
C SER A 144 -16.83 -16.29 -5.71
N LYS A 145 -15.97 -16.75 -6.62
CA LYS A 145 -14.69 -17.38 -6.30
C LYS A 145 -13.71 -16.32 -5.80
N PRO A 146 -13.13 -16.45 -4.60
CA PRO A 146 -12.09 -15.54 -4.12
C PRO A 146 -10.94 -15.41 -5.14
N HIS A 147 -10.42 -14.19 -5.27
CA HIS A 147 -9.33 -13.81 -6.17
C HIS A 147 -9.62 -14.01 -7.67
N SER A 148 -10.88 -14.23 -8.06
CA SER A 148 -11.28 -14.33 -9.47
C SER A 148 -11.23 -12.99 -10.22
N PHE A 149 -11.06 -11.87 -9.51
CA PHE A 149 -10.97 -10.54 -10.09
C PHE A 149 -9.66 -9.83 -9.69
N PRO A 150 -8.55 -10.08 -10.39
CA PRO A 150 -7.29 -9.40 -10.13
C PRO A 150 -7.40 -7.90 -10.35
N THR A 151 -6.61 -7.12 -9.61
CA THR A 151 -6.53 -5.64 -9.76
C THR A 151 -6.20 -5.19 -11.17
N LYS A 152 -5.50 -6.02 -11.95
CA LYS A 152 -5.30 -5.79 -13.39
C LYS A 152 -6.62 -5.53 -14.14
N TYR A 153 -7.68 -6.28 -13.81
CA TYR A 153 -8.99 -6.09 -14.45
C TYR A 153 -9.65 -4.77 -14.05
N VAL A 154 -9.43 -4.28 -12.82
CA VAL A 154 -9.88 -2.94 -12.41
C VAL A 154 -9.26 -1.89 -13.34
N SER A 155 -7.93 -1.94 -13.52
CA SER A 155 -7.22 -1.01 -14.39
C SER A 155 -7.61 -1.12 -15.87
N GLU A 156 -7.87 -2.33 -16.37
CA GLU A 156 -8.30 -2.54 -17.76
C GLU A 156 -9.72 -1.99 -18.02
N VAL A 157 -10.65 -2.21 -17.07
CA VAL A 157 -12.01 -1.69 -17.15
C VAL A 157 -12.01 -0.15 -17.14
N GLU A 158 -11.26 0.48 -16.23
CA GLU A 158 -11.17 1.94 -16.16
C GLU A 158 -10.59 2.57 -17.42
N LYS A 159 -9.54 1.96 -18.01
CA LYS A 159 -8.99 2.39 -19.30
C LYS A 159 -10.06 2.39 -20.38
N CYS A 160 -10.83 1.30 -20.50
CA CYS A 160 -11.89 1.16 -21.49
C CYS A 160 -12.97 2.25 -21.32
N VAL A 161 -13.37 2.54 -20.09
CA VAL A 161 -14.33 3.60 -19.78
C VAL A 161 -13.78 4.98 -20.18
N GLN A 162 -12.50 5.25 -19.94
CA GLN A 162 -11.87 6.50 -20.33
C GLN A 162 -11.89 6.71 -21.85
N TYR A 163 -11.64 5.65 -22.65
CA TYR A 163 -11.80 5.74 -24.11
C TYR A 163 -13.26 5.98 -24.53
N LEU A 164 -14.24 5.46 -23.80
CA LEU A 164 -15.65 5.69 -24.09
C LEU A 164 -16.07 7.16 -23.86
N PHE A 165 -15.47 7.84 -22.88
CA PHE A 165 -15.73 9.26 -22.60
C PHE A 165 -14.90 10.20 -23.49
N VAL A 166 -13.71 9.79 -23.93
CA VAL A 166 -12.85 10.59 -24.82
C VAL A 166 -13.36 10.60 -26.28
N ILE A 167 -14.13 9.58 -26.71
CA ILE A 167 -14.71 9.53 -28.07
C ILE A 167 -16.02 10.35 -28.20
N LYS A 168 -16.40 11.14 -27.19
CA LYS A 168 -17.64 11.94 -27.20
C LYS A 168 -17.48 13.46 -27.26
N TYR A 169 -16.34 14.00 -27.66
CA TYR A 169 -16.19 15.41 -28.02
C TYR A 169 -15.48 15.61 -29.34
#